data_AF-A0A929JLW5-F1
#
_entry.id   AF-A0A929JLW5-F1
#
_cell.length_a   1.000
_cell.length_b   1.000
_cell.length_c   1.000
_cell.angle_alpha   90.00
_cell.angle_beta   90.00
_cell.angle_gamma   90.00
#
_symmetry.space_group_name_H-M   'P 1'
#
loop_
_entity.id
_entity.type
_entity.pdbx_description
1 polymer ?
#
loop_
_entity_poly.entity_id
_entity_poly.type
_entity_poly.pdbx_seq_one_letter_code
_entity_poly.pdbx_strand_id
1 'polypeptide(L)'
;MEQLMKLLIDHLASKGMEVTTIPAYIRNFAHTFVAHPSMNLQELNSHLQLLGWDDFKLDNDTFYLILATFEPDLAFESVNRFDHTFNSNTPPKLADKREQAPRLQRENHTPSRE
;
A
#
# COMPACT_ATOMS: atom_id res chain seq x y z
N MET A 1 2.30 -12.26 18.75
CA MET A 1 1.18 -12.17 17.79
C MET A 1 -0.17 -12.40 18.44
N GLU A 2 -0.36 -13.43 19.27
CA GLU A 2 -1.66 -13.71 19.92
C GLU A 2 -2.21 -12.55 20.76
N GLN A 3 -1.34 -11.79 21.44
CA GLN A 3 -1.75 -10.61 22.23
C GLN A 3 -2.26 -9.46 21.36
N LEU A 4 -1.65 -9.23 20.18
CA LEU A 4 -2.08 -8.19 19.24
C LEU A 4 -3.40 -8.56 18.57
N MET A 5 -3.56 -9.84 18.22
CA MET A 5 -4.83 -10.34 17.67
C MET A 5 -5.96 -10.19 18.69
N LYS A 6 -5.71 -10.52 19.97
CA LYS A 6 -6.70 -10.30 21.03
C LYS A 6 -7.02 -8.81 21.20
N LEU A 7 -6.00 -7.95 21.23
CA LEU A 7 -6.16 -6.50 21.31
C LEU A 7 -6.99 -5.95 20.14
N LEU A 8 -6.75 -6.45 18.92
CA LEU A 8 -7.51 -6.09 17.73
C LEU A 8 -8.98 -6.50 17.84
N ILE A 9 -9.25 -7.73 18.29
CA ILE A 9 -10.61 -8.21 18.52
C ILE A 9 -11.32 -7.35 19.57
N ASP A 10 -10.68 -7.10 20.72
CA ASP A 10 -11.23 -6.30 21.81
C ASP A 10 -11.50 -4.85 21.34
N HIS A 11 -10.58 -4.27 20.56
CA HIS A 11 -10.72 -2.93 19.99
C HIS A 11 -11.88 -2.84 19.00
N LEU A 12 -11.98 -3.77 18.04
CA LEU A 12 -13.09 -3.80 17.08
C LEU A 12 -14.44 -4.03 17.78
N ALA A 13 -14.49 -4.92 18.77
CA ALA A 13 -15.68 -5.15 19.58
C ALA A 13 -16.10 -3.89 20.35
N SER A 14 -15.14 -3.17 20.95
CA SER A 14 -15.41 -1.91 21.67
C SER A 14 -15.96 -0.80 20.78
N LYS A 15 -15.71 -0.88 19.46
CA LYS A 15 -16.25 0.04 18.45
C LYS A 15 -17.63 -0.35 17.93
N GLY A 16 -18.21 -1.41 18.47
CA GLY A 16 -19.56 -1.86 18.12
C GLY A 16 -19.61 -2.93 17.02
N MET A 17 -18.46 -3.47 16.60
CA MET A 17 -18.46 -4.62 15.69
C MET A 17 -18.84 -5.89 16.45
N GLU A 18 -19.73 -6.70 15.87
CA GLU A 18 -20.09 -7.99 16.45
C GLU A 18 -18.88 -8.94 16.44
N VAL A 19 -18.58 -9.59 17.57
CA VAL A 19 -17.40 -10.46 17.70
C VAL A 19 -17.38 -11.59 16.66
N THR A 20 -18.56 -12.07 16.26
CA THR A 20 -18.73 -13.13 15.26
C THR A 20 -18.38 -12.66 13.84
N THR A 21 -18.50 -11.36 13.55
CA THR A 21 -18.24 -10.78 12.22
C THR A 21 -16.80 -10.29 12.07
N ILE A 22 -16.08 -10.06 13.18
CA ILE A 22 -14.68 -9.61 13.19
C ILE A 22 -13.76 -10.46 12.28
N PRO A 23 -13.78 -11.80 12.32
CA PRO A 23 -12.92 -12.61 11.45
C PRO A 23 -13.21 -12.42 9.96
N ALA A 24 -14.48 -12.21 9.60
CA ALA A 24 -14.89 -11.93 8.21
C ALA A 24 -14.43 -10.54 7.78
N TYR A 25 -14.59 -9.54 8.65
CA TYR A 25 -14.12 -8.18 8.41
C TYR A 25 -12.62 -8.14 8.14
N ILE A 26 -11.85 -8.75 9.04
CA ILE A 26 -10.39 -8.85 8.95
C ILE A 26 -9.95 -9.53 7.65
N ARG A 27 -10.64 -10.61 7.25
CA ARG A 27 -10.36 -11.31 5.98
C ARG A 27 -10.61 -10.41 4.76
N ASN A 28 -11.75 -9.71 4.73
CA ASN A 28 -12.11 -8.82 3.63
C ASN A 28 -11.15 -7.63 3.55
N PHE A 29 -10.75 -7.08 4.70
CA PHE A 29 -9.69 -6.08 4.80
C PHE A 29 -8.39 -6.59 4.19
N ALA A 30 -7.88 -7.73 4.65
CA ALA A 30 -6.59 -8.25 4.20
C ALA A 30 -6.59 -8.54 2.70
N HIS A 31 -7.68 -9.12 2.19
CA HIS A 31 -7.85 -9.37 0.76
C HIS A 31 -7.84 -8.07 -0.06
N THR A 32 -8.60 -7.05 0.37
CA THR A 32 -8.66 -5.76 -0.32
C THR A 32 -7.30 -5.05 -0.29
N PHE A 33 -6.64 -5.06 0.87
CA PHE A 33 -5.35 -4.41 1.07
C PHE A 33 -4.23 -5.04 0.22
N VAL A 34 -4.22 -6.36 0.09
CA VAL A 34 -3.26 -7.08 -0.75
C VAL A 34 -3.57 -6.90 -2.25
N ALA A 35 -4.85 -6.93 -2.63
CA ALA A 35 -5.28 -6.78 -4.03
C ALA A 35 -5.03 -5.36 -4.57
N HIS A 36 -5.11 -4.34 -3.72
CA HIS A 36 -5.03 -2.94 -4.13
C HIS A 36 -4.02 -2.16 -3.29
N PRO A 37 -2.71 -2.42 -3.50
CA PRO A 37 -1.66 -1.86 -2.67
C PRO A 37 -1.60 -0.32 -2.69
N SER A 38 -2.05 0.35 -3.76
CA SER A 38 -2.00 1.81 -3.86
C SER A 38 -3.20 2.53 -3.27
N MET A 39 -4.20 1.83 -2.71
CA MET A 39 -5.40 2.47 -2.17
C MET A 39 -5.09 3.29 -0.92
N ASN A 40 -5.63 4.50 -0.87
CA ASN A 40 -5.67 5.28 0.36
C ASN A 40 -6.77 4.78 1.32
N LEU A 41 -6.77 5.27 2.56
CA LEU A 41 -7.72 4.82 3.58
C LEU A 41 -9.19 5.13 3.22
N GLN A 42 -9.48 6.21 2.49
CA GLN A 42 -10.85 6.51 2.05
C GLN A 42 -11.31 5.54 0.96
N GLU A 43 -10.44 5.22 0.01
CA GLU A 43 -10.71 4.23 -1.04
C GLU A 43 -10.92 2.84 -0.44
N LEU A 44 -10.11 2.47 0.55
CA LEU A 44 -10.24 1.22 1.28
C LEU A 44 -11.58 1.14 2.04
N ASN A 45 -11.97 2.20 2.75
CA ASN A 45 -13.29 2.29 3.37
C ASN A 45 -14.41 2.16 2.34
N SER A 46 -14.30 2.84 1.19
CA SER A 46 -15.29 2.79 0.13
C SER A 46 -15.43 1.38 -0.44
N HIS A 47 -14.31 0.65 -0.58
CA HIS A 47 -14.32 -0.73 -1.01
C HIS A 47 -14.94 -1.66 0.04
N LEU A 48 -14.63 -1.48 1.31
CA LEU A 48 -15.23 -2.26 2.41
C LEU A 48 -16.75 -2.02 2.51
N GLN A 49 -17.22 -0.79 2.27
CA GLN A 49 -18.65 -0.48 2.17
C GLN A 49 -19.33 -1.26 1.04
N LEU A 50 -18.69 -1.37 -0.14
CA LEU A 50 -19.20 -2.19 -1.24
C LEU A 50 -19.27 -3.69 -0.91
N LEU A 51 -18.48 -4.15 0.07
CA LEU A 51 -18.50 -5.52 0.59
C LEU A 51 -19.52 -5.74 1.72
N GLY A 52 -20.32 -4.72 2.07
CA GLY A 52 -21.33 -4.77 3.12
C GLY A 52 -20.83 -4.39 4.52
N TRP A 53 -19.71 -3.66 4.61
CA TRP A 53 -19.21 -3.10 5.87
C TRP A 53 -19.51 -1.61 6.00
N ASP A 54 -20.72 -1.19 5.65
CA ASP A 54 -21.14 0.22 5.67
C ASP A 54 -21.39 0.78 7.08
N ASP A 55 -21.74 -0.08 8.02
CA ASP A 55 -21.91 0.28 9.43
C ASP A 55 -20.59 0.48 10.18
N PHE A 56 -19.46 0.10 9.58
CA PHE A 56 -18.15 0.21 10.20
C PHE A 56 -17.18 1.05 9.38
N LYS A 57 -16.74 2.17 9.95
CA LYS A 57 -15.72 3.03 9.34
C LYS A 57 -14.35 2.72 9.93
N LEU A 58 -13.42 2.32 9.06
CA LEU A 58 -12.03 2.12 9.41
C LEU A 58 -11.31 3.46 9.60
N ASP A 59 -10.91 3.76 10.83
CA ASP A 59 -10.02 4.88 11.18
C ASP A 59 -8.54 4.47 11.18
N ASN A 60 -7.67 5.48 11.27
CA ASN A 60 -6.23 5.32 11.30
C ASN A 60 -5.76 4.40 12.42
N ASP A 61 -6.28 4.55 13.64
CA ASP A 61 -5.83 3.77 14.79
C ASP A 61 -6.12 2.28 14.58
N THR A 62 -7.32 1.98 14.09
CA THR A 62 -7.74 0.62 13.78
C THR A 62 -6.94 0.06 12.61
N PHE A 63 -6.68 0.86 11.59
CA PHE A 63 -5.85 0.48 10.45
C PHE A 63 -4.44 0.07 10.89
N TYR A 64 -3.76 0.90 11.67
CA TYR A 64 -2.41 0.58 12.16
C TYR A 64 -2.40 -0.63 13.10
N LEU A 65 -3.43 -0.80 13.93
CA LEU A 65 -3.56 -1.98 14.79
C LEU A 65 -3.72 -3.26 13.97
N ILE A 66 -4.51 -3.22 12.89
CA ILE A 66 -4.63 -4.34 11.96
C ILE A 66 -3.27 -4.63 11.31
N LEU A 67 -2.59 -3.63 10.75
CA LEU A 67 -1.26 -3.82 10.13
C LEU A 67 -0.24 -4.44 11.10
N ALA A 68 -0.16 -3.90 12.32
CA ALA A 68 0.73 -4.43 13.36
C ALA A 68 0.41 -5.88 13.74
N THR A 69 -0.84 -6.31 13.56
CA THR A 69 -1.29 -7.69 13.82
C THR A 69 -0.93 -8.65 12.69
N PHE A 70 -0.96 -8.20 11.43
CA PHE A 70 -0.74 -9.05 10.25
C PHE A 70 0.72 -9.25 9.89
N GLU A 71 1.52 -8.18 9.91
CA GLU A 71 2.93 -8.27 9.60
C GLU A 71 3.64 -7.00 10.09
N PRO A 72 4.62 -7.08 11.01
CA PRO A 72 5.40 -5.92 11.39
C PRO A 72 6.17 -5.33 10.19
N ASP A 73 6.49 -6.12 9.17
CA ASP A 73 7.16 -5.66 7.94
C ASP A 73 6.21 -4.90 6.99
N LEU A 74 4.91 -5.22 6.96
CA LEU A 74 3.91 -4.42 6.21
C LEU A 74 3.69 -3.04 6.83
N ALA A 75 3.90 -2.89 8.15
CA ALA A 75 3.81 -1.59 8.81
C ALA A 75 4.94 -0.64 8.36
N PHE A 76 6.15 -1.15 8.11
CA PHE A 76 7.28 -0.36 7.59
C PHE A 76 7.07 0.13 6.15
N GLU A 77 6.51 -0.72 5.28
CA GLU A 77 6.14 -0.33 3.91
C GLU A 77 4.91 0.59 3.88
N SER A 78 3.94 0.37 4.77
CA SER A 78 2.71 1.17 4.84
C SER A 78 2.96 2.59 5.33
N VAL A 79 3.80 2.80 6.36
CA VAL A 79 4.14 4.16 6.84
C VAL A 79 4.78 5.00 5.74
N ASN A 80 5.63 4.41 4.88
CA ASN A 80 6.18 5.11 3.72
C ASN A 80 5.12 5.31 2.61
N ARG A 81 4.26 4.32 2.37
CA ARG A 81 3.26 4.31 1.30
C ARG A 81 2.14 5.35 1.48
N PHE A 82 1.68 5.60 2.70
CA PHE A 82 0.61 6.59 2.94
C PHE A 82 1.13 8.02 3.10
N ASP A 83 2.39 8.22 3.51
CA ASP A 83 2.99 9.56 3.72
C ASP A 83 3.20 10.31 2.38
N HIS A 84 3.49 9.59 1.28
CA HIS A 84 3.64 10.19 -0.05
C HIS A 84 2.35 10.80 -0.64
N THR A 85 1.19 10.56 -0.01
CA THR A 85 -0.10 11.12 -0.47
C THR A 85 -0.58 12.32 0.34
N PHE A 86 0.05 12.63 1.49
CA PHE A 86 -0.35 13.76 2.33
C PHE A 86 0.42 15.06 2.02
N ASN A 87 1.57 14.98 1.34
CA ASN A 87 2.29 16.16 0.88
C ASN A 87 2.18 16.32 -0.64
N SER A 88 1.01 16.78 -1.11
CA SER A 88 0.78 17.18 -2.50
C SER A 88 1.49 18.51 -2.84
N ASN A 89 2.81 18.60 -2.63
CA ASN A 89 3.63 19.74 -3.05
C ASN A 89 5.07 19.38 -3.45
N THR A 90 5.32 18.14 -3.86
CA THR A 90 6.58 17.81 -4.54
C THR A 90 6.29 17.37 -5.98
N PRO A 91 6.61 18.20 -6.99
CA PRO A 91 6.47 17.78 -8.38
C PRO A 91 7.43 16.61 -8.65
N PRO A 92 7.06 15.65 -9.51
CA PRO A 92 7.94 14.57 -9.88
C PRO A 92 9.19 15.17 -10.52
N LYS A 93 10.37 14.92 -9.91
CA LYS A 93 11.64 15.16 -10.60
C LYS A 93 11.64 14.31 -11.85
N LEU A 94 11.46 14.99 -12.98
CA LEU A 94 11.65 14.49 -14.33
C LEU A 94 12.98 13.73 -14.34
N ALA A 95 12.92 12.42 -14.57
CA ALA A 95 14.10 11.61 -14.79
C ALA A 95 14.81 12.11 -16.04
N ASP A 96 15.80 12.97 -15.87
CA ASP A 96 16.76 13.31 -16.92
C ASP A 96 17.65 12.09 -17.16
N LYS A 97 17.17 11.19 -18.02
CA LYS A 97 17.98 10.18 -18.69
C LYS A 97 18.31 10.65 -20.10
N ARG A 98 18.90 11.83 -20.23
CA ARG A 98 19.92 12.08 -21.26
C ARG A 98 21.23 12.06 -20.47
N GLU A 99 22.08 11.07 -20.60
CA GLU A 99 22.95 10.91 -21.74
C GLU A 99 23.87 9.74 -21.41
N GLN A 100 23.79 8.65 -22.19
CA GLN A 100 24.89 7.70 -22.36
C GLN A 100 24.51 6.79 -23.54
N ALA A 101 24.72 7.32 -24.74
CA ALA A 101 24.74 6.52 -25.95
C ALA A 101 26.03 5.68 -25.96
N PRO A 102 25.98 4.35 -26.14
CA PRO A 102 27.18 3.57 -26.41
C PRO A 102 27.64 3.88 -27.84
N ARG A 103 28.84 4.46 -27.98
CA ARG A 103 29.54 4.60 -29.27
C ARG A 103 29.79 3.21 -29.84
N LEU A 104 28.96 2.80 -30.78
CA LEU A 104 29.23 1.68 -31.67
C LEU A 104 30.52 2.00 -32.46
N GLN A 105 31.60 1.29 -32.14
CA GLN A 105 32.75 1.16 -33.03
C GLN A 105 32.25 0.45 -34.30
N ARG A 106 32.08 1.21 -35.39
CA ARG A 106 32.03 0.63 -36.73
C ARG A 106 33.40 0.80 -37.35
N GLU A 107 34.12 -0.32 -37.37
CA GLU A 107 35.14 -0.59 -38.36
C GLU A 107 34.56 -0.34 -39.75
N ASN A 108 35.29 0.40 -40.59
CA ASN A 108 35.15 0.34 -42.05
C ASN A 108 36.48 0.72 -42.69
N HIS A 109 37.19 -0.34 -43.09
CA HIS A 109 37.98 -0.50 -44.30
C HIS A 109 38.07 0.70 -45.27
N THR A 110 39.32 1.04 -45.62
CA THR A 110 39.90 1.71 -46.82
C THR A 110 38.97 2.26 -47.93
N PRO A 111 39.48 3.25 -48.69
CA PRO A 111 39.88 2.92 -50.05
C PRO A 111 41.29 3.42 -50.43
N SER A 112 41.92 2.63 -51.31
CA SER A 112 43.14 2.94 -52.04
C SER A 112 42.91 4.05 -53.08
N ARG A 113 43.96 4.88 -53.25
CA ARG A 113 44.58 5.36 -54.50
C ARG A 113 43.71 6.18 -55.48
N GLU A 114 44.18 7.39 -55.78
CA GLU A 114 44.69 7.82 -57.11
C GLU A 114 45.73 8.93 -56.93
#